data_AF-A0A843L5Y3-F1
#
_entry.id   AF-A0A843L5Y3-F1
#
_cell.length_a   1.000
_cell.length_b   1.000
_cell.length_c   1.000
_cell.angle_alpha   90.00
_cell.angle_beta   90.00
_cell.angle_gamma   90.00
#
_symmetry.space_group_name_H-M   'P 1'
#
loop_
_entity.id
_entity.type
_entity.pdbx_description
1 polymer ?
#
loop_
_entity_poly.entity_id
_entity_poly.type
_entity_poly.pdbx_seq_one_letter_code
_entity_poly.pdbx_strand_id
1 'polypeptide(L)'
;MGLSVSWRCCRRAAAGLTALTLLAALLLNVIAAPALAGTETGEFCPTCPDWSNLDGWLAQKEAYERAQQNGAAAGGQGEGAVAVSGEPASGYARPEMLTAAASLSGLPGNLVILDVRSPKEYMSGHIPGARNLYYKDLQRDGGGGLDAARAALALGRAGVDASDSVVVYGGESGADDSAAFVFWALSYLGQKNVSLLDGGIAAAEKAGVALTQNAPSSRVANYTASIKPWLLVTPENLEALLSVADVRILDARDFSDYGQSRLGNESICLSQDKLYDSSGIRDAAALKDLFERRVERDGIAIVYGTPQAYSLFFSLELMGYNATLLEGGWWQETEWAVSNVR
;
A
#
# COMPACT_ATOMS: atom_id res chain seq x y z
N MET A 1 68.45 59.54 33.27
CA MET A 1 67.59 60.30 34.22
C MET A 1 66.62 61.13 33.41
N GLY A 2 65.31 60.97 33.66
CA GLY A 2 64.32 62.02 33.41
C GLY A 2 63.65 62.10 32.04
N LEU A 3 62.42 61.57 31.98
CA LEU A 3 61.21 62.17 31.37
C LEU A 3 61.09 62.21 29.84
N SER A 4 60.18 61.39 29.31
CA SER A 4 59.21 61.88 28.33
C SER A 4 57.84 61.26 28.57
N VAL A 5 56.84 62.14 28.68
CA VAL A 5 55.42 61.87 28.87
C VAL A 5 54.74 62.14 27.54
N SER A 6 54.02 61.16 26.99
CA SER A 6 52.94 61.37 26.01
C SER A 6 52.21 60.05 25.72
N TRP A 7 51.13 59.77 26.43
CA TRP A 7 50.12 58.79 26.02
C TRP A 7 48.77 59.50 26.05
N ARG A 8 48.26 59.86 24.87
CA ARG A 8 46.90 60.35 24.69
C ARG A 8 45.98 59.18 24.36
N CYS A 9 44.83 59.23 25.04
CA CYS A 9 43.52 58.76 24.60
C CYS A 9 43.25 57.25 24.52
N CYS A 10 42.63 56.76 25.59
CA CYS A 10 41.53 55.81 25.49
C CYS A 10 40.33 56.42 26.21
N ARG A 11 39.21 56.69 25.51
CA ARG A 11 37.84 56.63 26.04
C ARG A 11 36.79 56.94 24.95
N ARG A 12 35.97 55.91 24.70
CA ARG A 12 34.50 55.93 24.55
C ARG A 12 33.88 56.68 23.36
N ALA A 13 33.31 55.93 22.43
CA ALA A 13 31.86 55.73 22.29
C ALA A 13 31.56 55.05 20.94
N ALA A 14 31.32 53.74 20.96
CA ALA A 14 30.73 53.03 19.84
C ALA A 14 29.22 53.33 19.84
N ALA A 15 28.78 54.09 18.85
CA ALA A 15 27.38 54.39 18.58
C ALA A 15 27.08 54.05 17.11
N GLY A 16 25.89 53.49 16.86
CA GLY A 16 25.35 53.29 15.51
C GLY A 16 25.10 51.82 15.20
N LEU A 17 24.16 51.14 15.84
CA LEU A 17 22.73 51.32 15.55
C LEU A 17 22.42 51.25 14.03
N THR A 18 23.04 50.29 13.32
CA THR A 18 22.75 50.04 11.89
C THR A 18 22.67 48.56 11.50
N ALA A 19 22.79 47.63 12.45
CA ALA A 19 22.78 46.19 12.17
C ALA A 19 21.45 45.48 12.52
N LEU A 20 20.50 46.15 13.21
CA LEU A 20 19.25 45.50 13.66
C LEU A 20 18.03 45.73 12.74
N THR A 21 18.12 46.61 11.75
CA THR A 21 16.99 46.93 10.86
C THR A 21 16.99 46.17 9.53
N LEU A 22 18.07 45.46 9.20
CA LEU A 22 18.15 44.61 7.99
C LEU A 22 17.69 43.16 8.21
N LEU A 23 17.49 42.73 9.46
CA LEU A 23 17.01 41.38 9.79
C LEU A 23 15.48 41.26 9.88
N ALA A 24 14.74 42.38 9.91
CA ALA A 24 13.28 42.40 10.00
C ALA A 24 12.56 42.48 8.64
N ALA A 25 13.29 42.77 7.55
CA ALA A 25 12.72 42.94 6.21
C ALA A 25 12.76 41.65 5.34
N LEU A 26 13.31 40.55 5.85
CA LEU A 26 13.34 39.26 5.14
C LEU A 26 12.25 38.27 5.60
N LEU A 27 11.35 38.67 6.52
CA LEU A 27 10.38 37.77 7.16
C LEU A 27 8.90 38.10 6.89
N LEU A 28 8.61 38.99 5.93
CA LEU A 28 7.23 39.35 5.57
C LEU A 28 7.07 39.41 4.05
N ASN A 29 7.14 38.24 3.40
CA ASN A 29 6.60 38.00 2.06
C ASN A 29 6.38 36.49 1.82
N VAL A 30 5.82 35.80 2.81
CA VAL A 30 5.10 34.54 2.56
C VAL A 30 3.66 34.96 2.32
N ILE A 31 3.38 35.31 1.07
CA ILE A 31 2.01 35.48 0.59
C ILE A 31 1.33 34.12 0.76
N ALA A 32 0.22 34.12 1.50
CA ALA A 32 -0.71 33.01 1.56
C ALA A 32 -1.18 32.70 0.13
N ALA A 33 -0.64 31.63 -0.46
CA ALA A 33 -1.27 30.98 -1.59
C ALA A 33 -2.40 30.12 -1.01
N PRO A 34 -3.66 30.28 -1.45
CA PRO A 34 -4.62 29.22 -1.25
C PRO A 34 -4.09 27.99 -1.98
N ALA A 35 -4.09 26.83 -1.32
CA ALA A 35 -3.88 25.56 -1.98
C ALA A 35 -5.04 25.34 -2.97
N LEU A 36 -4.87 25.85 -4.20
CA LEU A 36 -5.67 25.43 -5.34
C LEU A 36 -5.20 24.02 -5.69
N ALA A 37 -6.00 23.04 -5.29
CA ALA A 37 -5.91 21.69 -5.84
C ALA A 37 -6.27 21.79 -7.34
N GLY A 38 -5.26 21.81 -8.18
CA GLY A 38 -5.39 21.85 -9.63
C GLY A 38 -4.02 22.02 -10.25
N THR A 39 -3.58 21.03 -11.02
CA THR A 39 -2.41 21.15 -11.90
C THR A 39 -2.67 22.33 -12.85
N GLU A 40 -1.73 23.28 -12.97
CA GLU A 40 -1.88 24.46 -13.86
C GLU A 40 -2.03 24.09 -15.35
N THR A 41 -1.88 22.81 -15.71
CA THR A 41 -2.02 22.28 -17.08
C THR A 41 -3.41 21.71 -17.39
N GLY A 42 -4.31 21.56 -16.40
CA GLY A 42 -5.62 20.93 -16.60
C GLY A 42 -5.55 19.42 -16.90
N GLU A 43 -4.38 18.79 -16.76
CA GLU A 43 -4.20 17.35 -16.88
C GLU A 43 -4.72 16.63 -15.64
N PHE A 44 -5.44 15.53 -15.84
CA PHE A 44 -5.95 14.68 -14.76
C PHE A 44 -4.81 14.23 -13.84
N CYS A 45 -4.88 14.58 -12.54
CA CYS A 45 -3.94 14.08 -11.54
C CYS A 45 -4.48 12.76 -10.96
N PRO A 46 -3.94 11.60 -11.35
CA PRO A 46 -4.37 10.33 -10.79
C PRO A 46 -4.01 10.26 -9.31
N THR A 47 -2.98 10.97 -8.83
CA THR A 47 -2.49 10.91 -7.43
C THR A 47 -3.02 12.02 -6.53
N CYS A 48 -4.04 12.78 -6.95
CA CYS A 48 -4.61 13.89 -6.20
C CYS A 48 -6.14 13.77 -6.18
N PRO A 49 -6.74 13.08 -5.20
CA PRO A 49 -8.19 12.93 -5.14
C PRO A 49 -8.89 14.28 -5.04
N ASP A 50 -9.85 14.52 -5.91
CA ASP A 50 -10.77 15.64 -5.78
C ASP A 50 -11.88 15.25 -4.80
N TRP A 51 -11.65 15.54 -3.51
CA TRP A 51 -12.63 15.26 -2.46
C TRP A 51 -13.94 16.06 -2.61
N SER A 52 -13.96 17.11 -3.42
CA SER A 52 -15.18 17.89 -3.70
C SER A 52 -16.05 17.27 -4.79
N ASN A 53 -15.49 16.37 -5.60
CA ASN A 53 -16.17 15.61 -6.65
C ASN A 53 -15.53 14.22 -6.80
N LEU A 54 -15.62 13.43 -5.73
CA LEU A 54 -14.89 12.15 -5.68
C LEU A 54 -15.37 11.16 -6.75
N ASP A 55 -16.67 11.11 -7.05
CA ASP A 55 -17.23 10.24 -8.07
C ASP A 55 -16.69 10.57 -9.47
N GLY A 56 -16.69 11.86 -9.82
CA GLY A 56 -16.13 12.33 -11.09
C GLY A 56 -14.63 12.02 -11.20
N TRP A 57 -13.91 12.14 -10.09
CA TRP A 57 -12.49 11.83 -10.03
C TRP A 57 -12.23 10.31 -10.14
N LEU A 58 -13.02 9.46 -9.47
CA LEU A 58 -12.91 8.00 -9.53
C LEU A 58 -13.17 7.48 -10.96
N ALA A 59 -14.14 8.05 -11.67
CA ALA A 59 -14.39 7.71 -13.07
C ALA A 59 -13.19 8.06 -13.98
N GLN A 60 -12.57 9.23 -13.78
CA GLN A 60 -11.35 9.62 -14.52
C GLN A 60 -10.16 8.72 -14.16
N LYS A 61 -10.05 8.31 -12.90
CA LYS A 61 -9.03 7.37 -12.43
C LYS A 61 -9.16 6.02 -13.11
N GLU A 62 -10.36 5.45 -13.19
CA GLU A 62 -10.60 4.19 -13.87
C GLU A 62 -10.21 4.25 -15.37
N ALA A 63 -10.49 5.38 -16.03
CA ALA A 63 -10.04 5.62 -17.41
C ALA A 63 -8.52 5.69 -17.53
N TYR A 64 -7.85 6.39 -16.60
CA TYR A 64 -6.39 6.45 -16.52
C TYR A 64 -5.76 5.08 -16.29
N GLU A 65 -6.28 4.28 -15.36
CA GLU A 65 -5.77 2.92 -15.06
C GLU A 65 -5.94 1.98 -16.25
N ARG A 66 -7.08 2.01 -16.94
CA ARG A 66 -7.28 1.27 -18.20
C ARG A 66 -6.29 1.66 -19.30
N ALA A 67 -5.98 2.96 -19.44
CA ALA A 67 -4.99 3.43 -20.40
C ALA A 67 -3.57 2.94 -20.07
N GLN A 68 -3.21 2.87 -18.79
CA GLN A 68 -1.92 2.33 -18.33
C GLN A 68 -1.79 0.83 -18.57
N GLN A 69 -2.88 0.07 -18.45
CA GLN A 69 -2.91 -1.36 -18.77
C GLN A 69 -2.73 -1.61 -20.27
N ASN A 70 -3.40 -0.83 -21.12
CA ASN A 70 -3.30 -0.98 -22.58
C ASN A 70 -1.94 -0.53 -23.14
N GLY A 71 -1.27 0.44 -22.51
CA GLY A 71 0.07 0.91 -22.91
C GLY A 71 1.18 -0.13 -22.71
N ALA A 72 1.02 -1.06 -21.76
CA ALA A 72 1.97 -2.15 -21.53
C ALA A 72 1.89 -3.26 -22.60
N ALA A 73 0.76 -3.40 -23.29
CA ALA A 73 0.57 -4.37 -24.36
C ALA A 73 1.14 -3.92 -25.72
N ALA A 74 1.46 -2.63 -25.88
CA ALA A 74 1.91 -2.06 -27.16
C ALA A 74 3.44 -2.07 -27.36
N GLY A 75 4.22 -2.49 -26.36
CA GLY A 75 5.69 -2.44 -26.37
C GLY A 75 6.35 -3.82 -26.28
N GLY A 76 6.09 -4.72 -27.23
CA GLY A 76 6.76 -6.02 -27.25
C GLY A 76 6.24 -6.96 -28.33
N GLN A 77 6.62 -6.72 -29.59
CA GLN A 77 6.57 -7.76 -30.61
C GLN A 77 7.80 -8.66 -30.44
N GLY A 78 7.62 -9.78 -29.74
CA GLY A 78 8.60 -10.85 -29.59
C GLY A 78 7.84 -12.17 -29.44
N GLU A 79 8.05 -13.07 -30.38
CA GLU A 79 7.26 -14.28 -30.65
C GLU A 79 7.26 -15.31 -29.51
N GLY A 80 6.13 -16.00 -29.34
CA GLY A 80 6.07 -17.31 -28.69
C GLY A 80 5.20 -17.44 -27.44
N ALA A 81 3.89 -17.19 -27.55
CA ALA A 81 2.93 -17.68 -26.56
C ALA A 81 2.80 -19.20 -26.69
N VAL A 82 3.60 -19.95 -25.92
CA VAL A 82 3.37 -21.38 -25.69
C VAL A 82 2.44 -21.50 -24.49
N ALA A 83 1.18 -21.83 -24.78
CA ALA A 83 0.23 -22.25 -23.76
C ALA A 83 0.75 -23.53 -23.10
N VAL A 84 1.17 -23.43 -21.85
CA VAL A 84 1.45 -24.58 -20.99
C VAL A 84 0.37 -24.62 -19.92
N SER A 85 -0.47 -25.64 -20.05
CA SER A 85 -1.63 -25.91 -19.20
C SER A 85 -1.21 -26.33 -17.78
N GLY A 86 -1.63 -25.52 -16.83
CA GLY A 86 -1.88 -25.90 -15.44
C GLY A 86 -2.80 -24.83 -14.88
N GLU A 87 -4.12 -25.04 -14.94
CA GLU A 87 -5.11 -23.98 -14.70
C GLU A 87 -4.90 -23.26 -13.36
N PRO A 88 -4.54 -21.97 -13.36
CA PRO A 88 -4.85 -21.09 -12.27
C PRO A 88 -6.22 -20.44 -12.54
N ALA A 89 -6.98 -20.13 -11.49
CA ALA A 89 -7.92 -19.01 -11.53
C ALA A 89 -9.11 -19.06 -12.53
N SER A 90 -9.86 -20.18 -12.63
CA SER A 90 -11.16 -20.12 -13.31
C SER A 90 -12.17 -19.32 -12.47
N GLY A 91 -12.40 -18.05 -12.84
CA GLY A 91 -13.54 -17.26 -12.36
C GLY A 91 -13.24 -16.04 -11.49
N TYR A 92 -12.00 -15.81 -11.04
CA TYR A 92 -11.63 -14.54 -10.40
C TYR A 92 -11.73 -13.41 -11.42
N ALA A 93 -12.08 -12.20 -10.98
CA ALA A 93 -12.19 -11.06 -11.90
C ALA A 93 -10.81 -10.51 -12.32
N ARG A 94 -9.80 -10.65 -11.45
CA ARG A 94 -8.42 -10.22 -11.68
C ARG A 94 -7.43 -11.37 -11.41
N PRO A 95 -7.49 -12.45 -12.21
CA PRO A 95 -6.68 -13.67 -11.97
C PRO A 95 -5.17 -13.40 -11.94
N GLU A 96 -4.70 -12.33 -12.56
CA GLU A 96 -3.30 -11.88 -12.56
C GLU A 96 -2.78 -11.48 -11.16
N MET A 97 -3.66 -11.22 -10.20
CA MET A 97 -3.31 -10.89 -8.81
C MET A 97 -3.00 -12.11 -7.94
N LEU A 98 -3.22 -13.33 -8.45
CA LEU A 98 -3.03 -14.57 -7.71
C LEU A 98 -2.11 -15.52 -8.48
N THR A 99 -0.98 -15.85 -7.90
CA THR A 99 -0.02 -16.82 -8.44
C THR A 99 -0.22 -18.17 -7.78
N ALA A 100 -0.51 -19.20 -8.56
CA ALA A 100 -0.55 -20.57 -8.07
C ALA A 100 0.87 -21.12 -7.84
N ALA A 101 1.06 -21.87 -6.75
CA ALA A 101 2.35 -22.47 -6.40
C ALA A 101 2.93 -23.37 -7.51
N ALA A 102 2.08 -24.12 -8.21
CA ALA A 102 2.50 -24.98 -9.33
C ALA A 102 3.08 -24.21 -10.52
N SER A 103 2.79 -22.91 -10.63
CA SER A 103 3.23 -22.05 -11.73
C SER A 103 4.61 -21.40 -11.49
N LEU A 104 5.18 -21.55 -10.28
CA LEU A 104 6.45 -20.91 -9.90
C LEU A 104 7.63 -21.27 -10.81
N SER A 105 7.63 -22.47 -11.39
CA SER A 105 8.69 -22.97 -12.30
C SER A 105 8.63 -22.38 -13.72
N GLY A 106 7.53 -21.71 -14.09
CA GLY A 106 7.31 -21.12 -15.41
C GLY A 106 7.32 -19.59 -15.44
N LEU A 107 7.73 -18.95 -14.34
CA LEU A 107 7.67 -17.49 -14.22
C LEU A 107 8.75 -16.79 -15.06
N PRO A 108 8.43 -15.63 -15.66
CA PRO A 108 9.35 -14.93 -16.55
C PRO A 108 10.58 -14.41 -15.79
N GLY A 109 11.73 -14.33 -16.47
CA GLY A 109 13.01 -13.99 -15.85
C GLY A 109 13.14 -12.56 -15.28
N ASN A 110 12.17 -11.68 -15.53
CA ASN A 110 12.08 -10.34 -14.96
C ASN A 110 11.16 -10.27 -13.72
N LEU A 111 10.70 -11.41 -13.21
CA LEU A 111 9.89 -11.46 -12.00
C LEU A 111 10.77 -11.35 -10.74
N VAL A 112 10.35 -10.50 -9.81
CA VAL A 112 10.89 -10.46 -8.44
C VAL A 112 9.97 -11.24 -7.51
N ILE A 113 10.53 -12.23 -6.82
CA ILE A 113 9.83 -12.97 -5.77
C ILE A 113 10.24 -12.37 -4.42
N LEU A 114 9.26 -11.96 -3.61
CA LEU A 114 9.48 -11.39 -2.29
C LEU A 114 8.99 -12.33 -1.20
N ASP A 115 9.92 -12.73 -0.34
CA ASP A 115 9.64 -13.43 0.91
C ASP A 115 9.48 -12.39 2.03
N VAL A 116 8.26 -12.23 2.54
CA VAL A 116 7.97 -11.19 3.53
C VAL A 116 8.12 -11.64 4.98
N ARG A 117 8.51 -12.91 5.19
CA ARG A 117 8.75 -13.48 6.52
C ARG A 117 9.98 -12.85 7.18
N SER A 118 10.18 -13.14 8.45
CA SER A 118 11.36 -12.62 9.16
C SER A 118 12.66 -13.11 8.50
N PRO A 119 13.77 -12.35 8.63
CA PRO A 119 15.07 -12.78 8.11
C PRO A 119 15.48 -14.17 8.62
N LYS A 120 15.08 -14.53 9.84
CA LYS A 120 15.33 -15.85 10.43
C LYS A 120 14.60 -16.96 9.68
N GLU A 121 13.31 -16.78 9.38
CA GLU A 121 12.52 -17.75 8.61
C GLU A 121 13.04 -17.87 7.18
N TYR A 122 13.34 -16.75 6.54
CA TYR A 122 13.95 -16.72 5.21
C TYR A 122 15.28 -17.50 5.17
N MET A 123 16.19 -17.26 6.12
CA MET A 123 17.48 -17.96 6.19
C MET A 123 17.34 -19.46 6.48
N SER A 124 16.24 -19.90 7.10
CA SER A 124 15.99 -21.33 7.34
C SER A 124 15.65 -22.09 6.05
N GLY A 125 15.06 -21.40 5.08
CA GLY A 125 14.73 -21.92 3.76
C GLY A 125 13.71 -21.01 3.06
N HIS A 126 13.90 -20.73 1.78
CA HIS A 126 13.03 -19.87 0.96
C HIS A 126 12.91 -20.40 -0.47
N ILE A 127 11.95 -19.86 -1.22
CA ILE A 127 11.76 -20.19 -2.63
C ILE A 127 13.00 -19.74 -3.42
N PRO A 128 13.58 -20.58 -4.30
CA PRO A 128 14.73 -20.19 -5.10
C PRO A 128 14.53 -18.88 -5.86
N GLY A 129 15.48 -17.95 -5.73
CA GLY A 129 15.41 -16.62 -6.35
C GLY A 129 14.59 -15.58 -5.57
N ALA A 130 13.93 -15.97 -4.48
CA ALA A 130 13.24 -15.03 -3.60
C ALA A 130 14.23 -14.09 -2.90
N ARG A 131 13.79 -12.87 -2.65
CA ARG A 131 14.51 -11.85 -1.88
C ARG A 131 13.73 -11.56 -0.62
N ASN A 132 14.42 -11.42 0.51
CA ASN A 132 13.74 -11.08 1.76
C ASN A 132 13.37 -9.60 1.81
N LEU A 133 12.09 -9.32 2.09
CA LEU A 133 11.56 -8.00 2.40
C LEU A 133 10.67 -8.14 3.62
N TYR A 134 11.25 -8.08 4.82
CA TYR A 134 10.48 -8.31 6.03
C TYR A 134 9.36 -7.26 6.16
N TYR A 135 8.11 -7.70 6.26
CA TYR A 135 6.95 -6.80 6.20
C TYR A 135 7.02 -5.64 7.22
N LYS A 136 7.60 -5.88 8.41
CA LYS A 136 7.74 -4.84 9.44
C LYS A 136 8.70 -3.70 9.06
N ASP A 137 9.58 -3.92 8.09
CA ASP A 137 10.48 -2.86 7.61
C ASP A 137 9.73 -1.76 6.85
N LEU A 138 8.51 -2.06 6.38
CA LEU A 138 7.61 -1.09 5.73
C LEU A 138 6.74 -0.33 6.75
N GLN A 139 6.71 -0.75 8.02
CA GLN A 139 5.82 -0.16 9.01
C GLN A 139 6.49 1.01 9.77
N ARG A 140 5.64 1.92 10.26
CA ARG A 140 6.00 2.94 11.26
C ARG A 140 6.52 2.26 12.53
N ASP A 141 7.40 2.95 13.25
CA ASP A 141 7.85 2.49 14.56
C ASP A 141 6.66 2.26 15.50
N GLY A 142 6.67 1.16 16.24
CA GLY A 142 5.56 0.75 17.10
C GLY A 142 4.43 -0.03 16.41
N GLY A 143 4.53 -0.32 15.10
CA GLY A 143 3.61 -1.24 14.40
C GLY A 143 2.31 -0.61 13.91
N GLY A 144 2.26 0.72 13.79
CA GLY A 144 1.06 1.51 13.46
C GLY A 144 0.81 1.73 11.96
N GLY A 145 1.16 0.75 11.12
CA GLY A 145 0.85 0.81 9.69
C GLY A 145 1.97 1.30 8.77
N LEU A 146 1.69 1.47 7.47
CA LEU A 146 2.67 1.75 6.42
C LEU A 146 3.37 3.08 6.59
N ASP A 147 4.70 3.05 6.60
CA ASP A 147 5.57 4.20 6.37
C ASP A 147 6.09 4.14 4.93
N ALA A 148 5.53 4.97 4.05
CA ALA A 148 5.86 4.96 2.62
C ALA A 148 7.35 5.24 2.34
N ALA A 149 8.01 6.06 3.16
CA ALA A 149 9.42 6.39 2.98
C ALA A 149 10.31 5.20 3.38
N ARG A 150 10.01 4.55 4.51
CA ARG A 150 10.70 3.33 4.92
C ARG A 150 10.46 2.21 3.93
N ALA A 151 9.23 2.07 3.43
CA ALA A 151 8.88 1.06 2.45
C ALA A 151 9.68 1.25 1.14
N ALA A 152 9.76 2.47 0.61
CA ALA A 152 10.58 2.75 -0.57
C ALA A 152 12.07 2.39 -0.36
N LEU A 153 12.63 2.71 0.81
CA LEU A 153 14.00 2.35 1.15
C LEU A 153 14.19 0.83 1.27
N ALA A 154 13.26 0.13 1.89
CA ALA A 154 13.30 -1.33 2.04
C ALA A 154 13.19 -2.04 0.69
N LEU A 155 12.28 -1.59 -0.18
CA LEU A 155 12.11 -2.08 -1.55
C LEU A 155 13.37 -1.87 -2.39
N GLY A 156 13.98 -0.68 -2.31
CA GLY A 156 15.24 -0.40 -2.99
C GLY A 156 16.39 -1.30 -2.52
N ARG A 157 16.49 -1.58 -1.21
CA ARG A 157 17.46 -2.53 -0.65
C ARG A 157 17.21 -3.98 -1.10
N ALA A 158 15.95 -4.37 -1.22
CA ALA A 158 15.56 -5.65 -1.81
C ALA A 158 15.76 -5.69 -3.34
N GLY A 159 16.19 -4.59 -3.96
CA GLY A 159 16.47 -4.48 -5.39
C GLY A 159 15.22 -4.47 -6.27
N VAL A 160 14.08 -4.06 -5.71
CA VAL A 160 12.81 -3.91 -6.43
C VAL A 160 12.80 -2.57 -7.15
N ASP A 161 12.40 -2.58 -8.42
CA ASP A 161 12.10 -1.40 -9.22
C ASP A 161 10.58 -1.23 -9.41
N ALA A 162 10.12 -0.01 -9.61
CA ALA A 162 8.70 0.29 -9.84
C ALA A 162 8.13 -0.35 -11.12
N SER A 163 9.01 -0.75 -12.05
CA SER A 163 8.66 -1.46 -13.29
C SER A 163 8.66 -2.99 -13.17
N ASP A 164 9.18 -3.55 -12.07
CA ASP A 164 9.24 -4.99 -11.89
C ASP A 164 7.85 -5.61 -11.75
N SER A 165 7.72 -6.88 -12.17
CA SER A 165 6.58 -7.70 -11.77
C SER A 165 6.95 -8.43 -10.48
N VAL A 166 6.05 -8.43 -9.51
CA VAL A 166 6.33 -8.86 -8.14
C VAL A 166 5.35 -9.96 -7.71
N VAL A 167 5.89 -11.10 -7.27
CA VAL A 167 5.15 -12.11 -6.51
C VAL A 167 5.52 -11.98 -5.06
N VAL A 168 4.54 -11.79 -4.19
CA VAL A 168 4.72 -11.69 -2.75
C VAL A 168 4.23 -12.98 -2.09
N TYR A 169 5.02 -13.52 -1.16
CA TYR A 169 4.58 -14.65 -0.35
C TYR A 169 5.05 -14.51 1.10
N GLY A 170 4.29 -15.14 1.99
CA GLY A 170 4.56 -15.17 3.42
C GLY A 170 4.63 -16.60 3.99
N GLY A 171 4.28 -16.72 5.27
CA GLY A 171 4.33 -17.92 6.08
C GLY A 171 3.32 -19.01 5.73
N GLU A 172 3.13 -19.92 6.67
CA GLU A 172 2.55 -21.26 6.46
C GLU A 172 1.02 -21.30 6.34
N SER A 173 0.31 -20.17 6.39
CA SER A 173 -1.15 -20.14 6.24
C SER A 173 -1.56 -19.42 4.96
N GLY A 174 -2.64 -19.91 4.35
CA GLY A 174 -3.30 -19.21 3.23
C GLY A 174 -3.77 -17.80 3.61
N ALA A 175 -3.96 -17.55 4.90
CA ALA A 175 -4.50 -16.32 5.47
C ALA A 175 -3.41 -15.41 6.07
N ASP A 176 -2.22 -15.34 5.45
CA ASP A 176 -1.13 -14.51 5.95
C ASP A 176 -1.35 -13.01 5.65
N ASP A 177 -1.80 -12.27 6.66
CA ASP A 177 -1.99 -10.83 6.59
C ASP A 177 -0.69 -10.05 6.27
N SER A 178 0.49 -10.61 6.52
CA SER A 178 1.76 -9.95 6.22
C SER A 178 2.02 -9.89 4.71
N ALA A 179 1.70 -10.94 3.96
CA ALA A 179 1.77 -10.94 2.51
C ALA A 179 0.72 -10.00 1.91
N ALA A 180 -0.51 -10.06 2.42
CA ALA A 180 -1.59 -9.16 2.00
C ALA A 180 -1.27 -7.67 2.31
N PHE A 181 -0.63 -7.39 3.45
CA PHE A 181 -0.14 -6.05 3.79
C PHE A 181 0.90 -5.57 2.78
N VAL A 182 1.90 -6.38 2.44
CA VAL A 182 2.92 -5.99 1.46
C VAL A 182 2.31 -5.83 0.06
N PHE A 183 1.33 -6.66 -0.31
CA PHE A 183 0.56 -6.46 -1.53
C PHE A 183 -0.15 -5.11 -1.56
N TRP A 184 -0.88 -4.77 -0.48
CA TRP A 184 -1.56 -3.48 -0.37
C TRP A 184 -0.56 -2.32 -0.37
N ALA A 185 0.56 -2.44 0.35
CA ALA A 185 1.60 -1.43 0.39
C ALA A 185 2.23 -1.19 -0.99
N LEU A 186 2.55 -2.24 -1.73
CA LEU A 186 3.05 -2.13 -3.11
C LEU A 186 2.01 -1.48 -4.03
N SER A 187 0.73 -1.85 -3.89
CA SER A 187 -0.38 -1.24 -4.63
C SER A 187 -0.50 0.26 -4.31
N TYR A 188 -0.44 0.64 -3.03
CA TYR A 188 -0.43 2.02 -2.55
C TYR A 188 0.77 2.81 -3.05
N LEU A 189 1.94 2.17 -3.15
CA LEU A 189 3.16 2.77 -3.68
C LEU A 189 3.18 2.83 -5.22
N GLY A 190 2.16 2.31 -5.90
CA GLY A 190 2.00 2.38 -7.35
C GLY A 190 2.66 1.26 -8.14
N GLN A 191 3.08 0.17 -7.50
CA GLN A 191 3.57 -1.02 -8.20
C GLN A 191 2.45 -1.60 -9.07
N LYS A 192 2.70 -1.81 -10.37
CA LYS A 192 1.65 -2.18 -11.33
C LYS A 192 1.30 -3.66 -11.34
N ASN A 193 2.32 -4.52 -11.32
CA ASN A 193 2.17 -5.96 -11.47
C ASN A 193 2.53 -6.64 -10.15
N VAL A 194 1.55 -6.77 -9.27
CA VAL A 194 1.72 -7.42 -7.96
C VAL A 194 0.76 -8.59 -7.88
N SER A 195 1.25 -9.73 -7.42
CA SER A 195 0.41 -10.89 -7.11
C SER A 195 0.81 -11.53 -5.80
N LEU A 196 -0.13 -12.22 -5.16
CA LEU A 196 0.13 -13.08 -4.00
C LEU A 196 0.34 -14.52 -4.46
N LEU A 197 1.33 -15.19 -3.86
CA LEU A 197 1.43 -16.64 -3.96
C LEU A 197 0.35 -17.28 -3.09
N ASP A 198 -0.61 -17.95 -3.73
CA ASP A 198 -1.72 -18.58 -3.01
C ASP A 198 -1.21 -19.72 -2.11
N GLY A 199 -1.60 -19.68 -0.83
CA GLY A 199 -1.15 -20.62 0.19
C GLY A 199 0.31 -20.44 0.65
N GLY A 200 1.02 -19.38 0.21
CA GLY A 200 2.34 -19.02 0.70
C GLY A 200 3.43 -20.08 0.49
N ILE A 201 4.43 -20.09 1.38
CA ILE A 201 5.55 -21.04 1.27
C ILE A 201 5.11 -22.51 1.43
N ALA A 202 4.11 -22.77 2.29
CA ALA A 202 3.62 -24.13 2.52
C ALA A 202 3.01 -24.74 1.25
N ALA A 203 2.29 -23.93 0.46
CA ALA A 203 1.78 -24.38 -0.84
C ALA A 203 2.90 -24.63 -1.86
N ALA A 204 3.96 -23.81 -1.86
CA ALA A 204 5.13 -24.04 -2.71
C ALA A 204 5.81 -25.38 -2.39
N GLU A 205 6.06 -25.67 -1.11
CA GLU A 205 6.63 -26.95 -0.68
C GLU A 205 5.74 -28.14 -1.06
N LYS A 206 4.42 -28.02 -0.83
CA LYS A 206 3.44 -29.04 -1.23
C LYS A 206 3.40 -29.26 -2.74
N ALA A 207 3.64 -28.21 -3.53
CA ALA A 207 3.76 -28.28 -4.99
C ALA A 207 5.12 -28.84 -5.46
N GLY A 208 6.02 -29.22 -4.54
CA GLY A 208 7.32 -29.82 -4.86
C GLY A 208 8.43 -28.81 -5.13
N VAL A 209 8.24 -27.52 -4.78
CA VAL A 209 9.31 -26.52 -4.89
C VAL A 209 10.36 -26.81 -3.82
N ALA A 210 11.58 -27.15 -4.25
CA ALA A 210 12.70 -27.36 -3.35
C ALA A 210 13.20 -26.02 -2.80
N LEU A 211 13.03 -25.79 -1.50
CA LEU A 211 13.54 -24.60 -0.83
C LEU A 211 15.07 -24.55 -0.87
N THR A 212 15.60 -23.33 -0.81
CA THR A 212 17.03 -23.06 -0.75
C THR A 212 17.37 -22.13 0.41
N GLN A 213 18.65 -22.10 0.79
CA GLN A 213 19.22 -21.12 1.72
C GLN A 213 20.12 -20.12 1.00
N ASN A 214 20.29 -20.29 -0.32
CA ASN A 214 21.14 -19.44 -1.13
C ASN A 214 20.39 -18.18 -1.57
N ALA A 215 20.59 -17.09 -0.82
CA ALA A 215 20.04 -15.80 -1.19
C ALA A 215 20.61 -15.33 -2.55
N PRO A 216 19.77 -14.83 -3.47
CA PRO A 216 20.24 -14.29 -4.74
C PRO A 216 21.06 -13.01 -4.51
N SER A 217 22.00 -12.72 -5.40
CA SER A 217 22.61 -11.40 -5.46
C SER A 217 21.60 -10.40 -5.99
N SER A 218 21.23 -9.40 -5.19
CA SER A 218 20.40 -8.27 -5.63
C SER A 218 21.25 -7.02 -5.77
N ARG A 219 21.00 -6.23 -6.82
CA ARG A 219 21.49 -4.85 -6.89
C ARG A 219 20.58 -3.98 -6.04
N VAL A 220 21.14 -3.01 -5.33
CA VAL A 220 20.33 -1.94 -4.74
C VAL A 220 19.68 -1.16 -5.88
N ALA A 221 18.36 -1.02 -5.82
CA ALA A 221 17.57 -0.23 -6.76
C ALA A 221 17.13 1.09 -6.12
N ASN A 222 16.83 2.09 -6.93
CA ASN A 222 16.23 3.34 -6.46
C ASN A 222 14.71 3.26 -6.65
N TYR A 223 14.02 2.72 -5.67
CA TYR A 223 12.56 2.59 -5.74
C TYR A 223 11.89 3.96 -5.70
N THR A 224 11.18 4.32 -6.76
CA THR A 224 10.43 5.58 -6.86
C THR A 224 8.95 5.28 -6.75
N ALA A 225 8.34 5.67 -5.63
CA ALA A 225 6.91 5.45 -5.40
C ALA A 225 6.04 6.40 -6.24
N SER A 226 4.94 5.87 -6.77
CA SER A 226 3.84 6.63 -7.37
C SER A 226 2.61 6.43 -6.49
N ILE A 227 2.51 7.23 -5.44
CA ILE A 227 1.51 7.04 -4.38
C ILE A 227 0.08 7.09 -4.92
N LYS A 228 -0.72 6.10 -4.55
CA LYS A 228 -2.16 6.00 -4.83
C LYS A 228 -2.97 6.38 -3.58
N PRO A 229 -3.16 7.67 -3.27
CA PRO A 229 -3.74 8.10 -1.98
C PRO A 229 -5.17 7.62 -1.73
N TRP A 230 -5.94 7.32 -2.78
CA TRP A 230 -7.30 6.79 -2.65
C TRP A 230 -7.37 5.37 -2.08
N LEU A 231 -6.24 4.64 -2.01
CA LEU A 231 -6.20 3.31 -1.38
C LEU A 231 -6.08 3.38 0.15
N LEU A 232 -5.95 4.59 0.73
CA LEU A 232 -5.86 4.82 2.16
C LEU A 232 -6.87 5.89 2.61
N VAL A 233 -7.75 5.49 3.51
CA VAL A 233 -8.61 6.40 4.28
C VAL A 233 -7.78 7.06 5.36
N THR A 234 -7.90 8.38 5.45
CA THR A 234 -7.24 9.22 6.45
C THR A 234 -8.30 9.90 7.32
N PRO A 235 -7.95 10.38 8.51
CA PRO A 235 -8.87 11.17 9.33
C PRO A 235 -9.50 12.35 8.57
N GLU A 236 -8.73 12.97 7.68
CA GLU A 236 -9.15 14.15 6.93
C GLU A 236 -10.15 13.84 5.80
N ASN A 237 -10.14 12.62 5.25
CA ASN A 237 -11.01 12.25 4.12
C ASN A 237 -12.19 11.35 4.49
N LEU A 238 -12.24 10.84 5.73
CA LEU A 238 -13.27 9.89 6.15
C LEU A 238 -14.68 10.46 6.00
N GLU A 239 -14.94 11.68 6.46
CA GLU A 239 -16.27 12.31 6.38
C GLU A 239 -16.76 12.43 4.93
N ALA A 240 -15.87 12.87 4.04
CA ALA A 240 -16.18 13.01 2.62
C ALA A 240 -16.47 11.65 1.98
N LEU A 241 -15.66 10.63 2.28
CA LEU A 241 -15.87 9.26 1.81
C LEU A 241 -17.19 8.68 2.31
N LEU A 242 -17.56 8.90 3.57
CA LEU A 242 -18.82 8.42 4.13
C LEU A 242 -20.06 9.11 3.53
N SER A 243 -19.87 10.26 2.87
CA SER A 243 -20.94 11.03 2.22
C SER A 243 -21.15 10.64 0.75
N VAL A 244 -20.28 9.81 0.17
CA VAL A 244 -20.41 9.33 -1.21
C VAL A 244 -21.52 8.30 -1.32
N ALA A 245 -22.26 8.34 -2.43
CA ALA A 245 -23.28 7.34 -2.72
C ALA A 245 -22.66 5.94 -2.90
N ASP A 246 -23.40 4.89 -2.57
CA ASP A 246 -22.97 3.49 -2.77
C ASP A 246 -21.65 3.10 -2.07
N VAL A 247 -21.37 3.73 -0.93
CA VAL A 247 -20.28 3.35 -0.02
C VAL A 247 -20.73 2.22 0.90
N ARG A 248 -19.85 1.22 1.09
CA ARG A 248 -20.03 0.16 2.07
C ARG A 248 -18.83 0.09 3.01
N ILE A 249 -19.10 0.02 4.31
CA ILE A 249 -18.07 -0.16 5.34
C ILE A 249 -17.99 -1.64 5.70
N LEU A 250 -16.80 -2.23 5.61
CA LEU A 250 -16.54 -3.64 5.87
C LEU A 250 -15.51 -3.78 6.99
N ASP A 251 -15.90 -4.49 8.05
CA ASP A 251 -15.03 -4.80 9.19
C ASP A 251 -14.41 -6.18 9.01
N ALA A 252 -13.09 -6.24 8.91
CA ALA A 252 -12.34 -7.49 8.73
C ALA A 252 -12.03 -8.22 10.05
N ARG A 253 -12.32 -7.61 11.20
CA ARG A 253 -12.09 -8.25 12.52
C ARG A 253 -13.06 -9.42 12.74
N ASP A 254 -12.73 -10.22 13.74
CA ASP A 254 -13.63 -11.26 14.22
C ASP A 254 -14.95 -10.67 14.74
N PHE A 255 -16.01 -11.47 14.62
CA PHE A 255 -17.37 -11.03 14.97
C PHE A 255 -17.50 -10.55 16.43
N SER A 256 -16.67 -11.09 17.34
CA SER A 256 -16.61 -10.64 18.74
C SER A 256 -16.16 -9.18 18.86
N ASP A 257 -15.10 -8.79 18.15
CA ASP A 257 -14.56 -7.42 18.21
C ASP A 257 -15.49 -6.43 17.49
N TYR A 258 -16.04 -6.84 16.35
CA TYR A 258 -17.10 -6.10 15.65
C TYR A 258 -18.34 -5.87 16.54
N GLY A 259 -18.71 -6.87 17.35
CA GLY A 259 -19.85 -6.79 18.26
C GLY A 259 -19.64 -5.79 19.41
N GLN A 260 -18.39 -5.54 19.81
CA GLN A 260 -18.06 -4.59 20.88
C GLN A 260 -18.07 -3.15 20.37
N SER A 261 -17.42 -2.90 19.24
CA SER A 261 -17.37 -1.59 18.60
C SER A 261 -17.27 -1.72 17.09
N ARG A 262 -17.74 -0.72 16.34
CA ARG A 262 -17.66 -0.71 14.86
C ARG A 262 -17.71 0.70 14.29
N LEU A 263 -17.25 0.86 13.04
CA LEU A 263 -17.33 2.11 12.31
C LEU A 263 -18.69 2.22 11.62
N GLY A 264 -19.53 3.13 12.09
CA GLY A 264 -20.89 3.33 11.58
C GLY A 264 -21.86 2.19 11.92
N ASN A 265 -23.16 2.50 11.88
CA ASN A 265 -24.20 1.50 12.20
C ASN A 265 -24.40 0.45 11.11
N GLU A 266 -24.13 0.81 9.85
CA GLU A 266 -24.39 0.00 8.65
C GLU A 266 -23.17 -0.84 8.21
N SER A 267 -22.10 -0.89 9.02
CA SER A 267 -20.93 -1.71 8.71
C SER A 267 -21.27 -3.21 8.72
N ILE A 268 -20.55 -3.98 7.90
CA ILE A 268 -20.72 -5.43 7.80
C ILE A 268 -19.43 -6.13 8.19
N CYS A 269 -19.52 -7.08 9.13
CA CYS A 269 -18.40 -7.94 9.48
C CYS A 269 -18.13 -9.02 8.42
N LEU A 270 -16.95 -8.98 7.83
CA LEU A 270 -16.40 -9.98 6.91
C LEU A 270 -15.00 -10.42 7.39
N SER A 271 -14.99 -11.26 8.42
CA SER A 271 -13.80 -11.86 9.00
C SER A 271 -13.06 -12.78 8.02
N GLN A 272 -11.76 -12.96 8.27
CA GLN A 272 -10.83 -13.65 7.39
C GLN A 272 -11.19 -15.12 7.09
N ASP A 273 -11.83 -15.82 8.03
CA ASP A 273 -12.31 -17.21 7.89
C ASP A 273 -13.38 -17.39 6.78
N LYS A 274 -14.05 -16.29 6.40
CA LYS A 274 -15.01 -16.26 5.28
C LYS A 274 -14.32 -16.13 3.93
N LEU A 275 -13.06 -15.70 3.91
CA LEU A 275 -12.29 -15.39 2.70
C LEU A 275 -11.25 -16.47 2.39
N TYR A 276 -10.66 -17.07 3.42
CA TYR A 276 -9.59 -18.05 3.32
C TYR A 276 -9.98 -19.38 3.97
N ASP A 277 -9.35 -20.46 3.53
CA ASP A 277 -9.39 -21.76 4.16
C ASP A 277 -7.96 -22.28 4.44
N SER A 278 -7.83 -23.57 4.78
CA SER A 278 -6.53 -24.16 5.10
C SER A 278 -5.59 -24.29 3.90
N SER A 279 -6.09 -24.11 2.67
CA SER A 279 -5.33 -24.24 1.43
C SER A 279 -4.95 -22.92 0.77
N GLY A 280 -5.65 -21.83 1.09
CA GLY A 280 -5.47 -20.57 0.40
C GLY A 280 -6.70 -19.67 0.48
N ILE A 281 -6.77 -18.73 -0.46
CA ILE A 281 -7.99 -17.95 -0.68
C ILE A 281 -9.10 -18.87 -1.25
N ARG A 282 -10.35 -18.65 -0.82
CA ARG A 282 -11.49 -19.44 -1.33
C ARG A 282 -11.70 -19.20 -2.81
N ASP A 283 -12.32 -20.18 -3.48
CA ASP A 283 -12.61 -20.11 -4.90
C ASP A 283 -13.48 -18.91 -5.30
N ALA A 284 -13.40 -18.53 -6.58
CA ALA A 284 -14.09 -17.36 -7.10
C ALA A 284 -15.61 -17.43 -6.98
N ALA A 285 -16.22 -18.62 -7.02
CA ALA A 285 -17.66 -18.77 -6.90
C ALA A 285 -18.11 -18.48 -5.46
N ALA A 286 -17.39 -18.98 -4.47
CA ALA A 286 -17.62 -18.71 -3.06
C ALA A 286 -17.44 -17.22 -2.72
N LEU A 287 -16.37 -16.58 -3.22
CA LEU A 287 -16.17 -15.15 -3.01
C LEU A 287 -17.21 -14.29 -3.75
N LYS A 288 -17.62 -14.69 -4.96
CA LYS A 288 -18.69 -14.01 -5.68
C LYS A 288 -19.99 -14.03 -4.88
N ASP A 289 -20.41 -15.21 -4.41
CA ASP A 289 -21.59 -15.37 -3.57
C ASP A 289 -21.48 -14.55 -2.28
N LEU A 290 -20.29 -14.46 -1.70
CA LEU A 290 -20.04 -13.65 -0.50
C LEU A 290 -20.24 -12.15 -0.77
N PHE A 291 -19.66 -11.61 -1.84
CA PHE A 291 -19.61 -10.17 -2.06
C PHE A 291 -20.84 -9.60 -2.78
N GLU A 292 -21.44 -10.31 -3.74
CA GLU A 292 -22.50 -9.75 -4.61
C GLU A 292 -23.75 -9.30 -3.86
N ARG A 293 -23.98 -9.83 -2.64
CA ARG A 293 -25.11 -9.45 -1.78
C ARG A 293 -24.79 -8.33 -0.78
N ARG A 294 -23.54 -7.88 -0.72
CA ARG A 294 -23.01 -7.05 0.38
C ARG A 294 -22.34 -5.78 -0.11
N VAL A 295 -21.77 -5.80 -1.31
CA VAL A 295 -21.03 -4.69 -1.90
C VAL A 295 -21.57 -4.45 -3.30
N GLU A 296 -21.94 -3.21 -3.59
CA GLU A 296 -22.33 -2.81 -4.94
C GLU A 296 -21.10 -2.88 -5.87
N ARG A 297 -21.27 -3.39 -7.09
CA ARG A 297 -20.15 -3.70 -7.98
C ARG A 297 -19.30 -2.47 -8.31
N ASP A 298 -19.95 -1.35 -8.54
CA ASP A 298 -19.32 -0.07 -8.92
C ASP A 298 -19.20 0.89 -7.72
N GLY A 299 -19.61 0.46 -6.52
CA GLY A 299 -19.52 1.22 -5.28
C GLY A 299 -18.13 1.17 -4.65
N ILE A 300 -17.96 1.89 -3.52
CA ILE A 300 -16.70 1.94 -2.77
C ILE A 300 -16.81 1.06 -1.53
N ALA A 301 -15.90 0.12 -1.36
CA ALA A 301 -15.74 -0.64 -0.12
C ALA A 301 -14.65 -0.03 0.77
N ILE A 302 -15.03 0.59 1.88
CA ILE A 302 -14.10 0.99 2.95
C ILE A 302 -13.83 -0.24 3.82
N VAL A 303 -12.59 -0.71 3.84
CA VAL A 303 -12.17 -1.92 4.58
C VAL A 303 -11.33 -1.51 5.78
N TYR A 304 -11.70 -1.94 6.98
CA TYR A 304 -10.96 -1.64 8.22
C TYR A 304 -10.82 -2.86 9.13
N GLY A 305 -10.02 -2.71 10.19
CA GLY A 305 -9.73 -3.82 11.12
C GLY A 305 -8.39 -4.49 10.81
N THR A 306 -7.33 -3.70 10.71
CA THR A 306 -5.97 -4.23 10.47
C THR A 306 -5.49 -5.06 11.68
N PRO A 307 -4.76 -6.17 11.45
CA PRO A 307 -4.19 -6.59 10.16
C PRO A 307 -5.14 -7.31 9.18
N GLN A 308 -6.26 -7.87 9.64
CA GLN A 308 -7.16 -8.69 8.79
C GLN A 308 -7.73 -7.92 7.59
N ALA A 309 -7.82 -6.59 7.70
CA ALA A 309 -8.27 -5.69 6.64
C ALA A 309 -7.47 -5.84 5.34
N TYR A 310 -6.17 -6.19 5.40
CA TYR A 310 -5.37 -6.37 4.18
C TYR A 310 -5.83 -7.57 3.36
N SER A 311 -6.16 -8.68 4.03
CA SER A 311 -6.68 -9.90 3.42
C SER A 311 -8.06 -9.66 2.78
N LEU A 312 -8.94 -8.89 3.45
CA LEU A 312 -10.23 -8.49 2.89
C LEU A 312 -10.08 -7.53 1.71
N PHE A 313 -9.19 -6.55 1.79
CA PHE A 313 -8.86 -5.66 0.69
C PHE A 313 -8.40 -6.45 -0.55
N PHE A 314 -7.44 -7.37 -0.38
CA PHE A 314 -6.95 -8.21 -1.48
C PHE A 314 -8.08 -9.03 -2.12
N SER A 315 -8.93 -9.65 -1.29
CA SER A 315 -10.03 -10.49 -1.76
C SER A 315 -11.06 -9.70 -2.59
N LEU A 316 -11.36 -8.46 -2.20
CA LEU A 316 -12.26 -7.57 -2.93
C LEU A 316 -11.66 -7.15 -4.28
N GLU A 317 -10.40 -6.71 -4.29
CA GLU A 317 -9.70 -6.31 -5.51
C GLU A 317 -9.56 -7.48 -6.49
N LEU A 318 -9.24 -8.69 -5.99
CA LEU A 318 -9.18 -9.93 -6.78
C LEU A 318 -10.53 -10.24 -7.47
N MET A 319 -11.62 -9.94 -6.78
CA MET A 319 -12.98 -10.07 -7.30
C MET A 319 -13.46 -8.85 -8.10
N GLY A 320 -12.61 -7.84 -8.26
CA GLY A 320 -12.84 -6.66 -9.09
C GLY A 320 -13.77 -5.61 -8.47
N TYR A 321 -13.89 -5.58 -7.14
CA TYR A 321 -14.55 -4.49 -6.41
C TYR A 321 -13.55 -3.37 -6.13
N ASN A 322 -14.02 -2.13 -6.01
CA ASN A 322 -13.20 -0.98 -5.66
C ASN A 322 -13.07 -0.87 -4.14
N ALA A 323 -11.90 -1.22 -3.59
CA ALA A 323 -11.65 -1.17 -2.16
C ALA A 323 -10.70 -0.02 -1.78
N THR A 324 -10.91 0.53 -0.59
CA THR A 324 -9.97 1.45 0.07
C THR A 324 -9.78 1.01 1.51
N LEU A 325 -8.57 1.19 2.05
CA LEU A 325 -8.21 0.68 3.37
C LEU A 325 -8.22 1.79 4.41
N LEU A 326 -8.84 1.55 5.56
CA LEU A 326 -8.65 2.34 6.78
C LEU A 326 -7.70 1.57 7.71
N GLU A 327 -6.49 2.08 7.84
CA GLU A 327 -5.41 1.47 8.62
C GLU A 327 -5.46 1.92 10.09
N GLY A 328 -5.33 0.97 11.03
CA GLY A 328 -5.22 1.25 12.46
C GLY A 328 -6.56 1.43 13.18
N GLY A 329 -6.47 1.92 14.43
CA GLY A 329 -7.60 2.03 15.37
C GLY A 329 -8.15 3.44 15.57
N TRP A 330 -7.61 4.45 14.89
CA TRP A 330 -7.97 5.87 15.11
C TRP A 330 -9.44 6.17 14.85
N TRP A 331 -10.13 5.37 14.03
CA TRP A 331 -11.57 5.48 13.79
C TRP A 331 -12.40 5.38 15.09
N GLN A 332 -11.88 4.73 16.13
CA GLN A 332 -12.55 4.59 17.43
C GLN A 332 -12.69 5.93 18.17
N GLU A 333 -11.88 6.92 17.83
CA GLU A 333 -11.89 8.26 18.42
C GLU A 333 -12.79 9.23 17.63
N THR A 334 -13.43 8.76 16.56
CA THR A 334 -14.29 9.57 15.69
C THR A 334 -15.75 9.52 16.15
N GLU A 335 -16.57 10.48 15.69
CA GLU A 335 -18.01 10.49 15.97
C GLU A 335 -18.78 9.35 15.31
N TRP A 336 -18.19 8.70 14.30
CA TRP A 336 -18.77 7.54 13.62
C TRP A 336 -18.51 6.22 14.37
N ALA A 337 -17.72 6.22 15.44
CA ALA A 337 -17.51 5.05 16.26
C ALA A 337 -18.79 4.69 17.02
N VAL A 338 -19.25 3.45 16.83
CA VAL A 338 -20.39 2.89 17.57
C VAL A 338 -19.85 1.90 18.60
N SER A 339 -20.03 2.18 19.88
CA SER A 339 -19.75 1.24 20.98
C SER A 339 -21.03 0.62 21.50
N ASN A 340 -21.07 -0.72 21.60
CA ASN A 340 -22.16 -1.46 22.23
C ASN A 340 -21.88 -1.81 23.70
N VAL A 341 -20.67 -1.52 24.18
CA VAL A 341 -20.28 -1.72 25.58
C VAL A 341 -20.58 -0.42 26.33
N ARG A 342 -21.53 -0.49 27.27
CA ARG A 342 -21.83 0.59 28.23
C ARG A 342 -20.86 0.55 29.40
#